data_AF-A0A956P846-F1
#
_entry.id   AF-A0A956P846-F1
#
_cell.length_a   1.000
_cell.length_b   1.000
_cell.length_c   1.000
_cell.angle_alpha   90.00
_cell.angle_beta   90.00
_cell.angle_gamma   90.00
#
_symmetry.space_group_name_H-M   'P 1'
#
loop_
_entity.id
_entity.type
_entity.pdbx_description
1 polymer ?
#
loop_
_entity_poly.entity_id
_entity_poly.type
_entity_poly.pdbx_seq_one_letter_code
_entity_poly.pdbx_strand_id
1 'polypeptide(L)'
;MKTFHKSMGALALALAFAPGAALAGGQLYLLSNNAPHWPDASFPVQYSINPGTAVGQIDGVDPAAQFEAAVEAAFQTWEDVPTSRITFQRGADSAALLNPAGAGENLMVFNSSAIVQGIPIPLPPGALAVTNTFFNAGNGEISQGAITFNTDPDPGHPNPDYSTTGAPGSFDVQAIHLHEAGHFQGMSHSNVRNDAFGDLVGGPSNAAVMFPFLSPDPLDGRTPDVDDLAWHGFIYPSATYSANYGFIQGDALIGSSLNGCSPVLGINGGHIVARDLTDLVGGEARMISGTYSYTVDGPGRYTIPVPPGTYQVWAEPLDGTPVAALQINTRIQFTIDTAFPEDWYGGAGETGSEPSPNDPGTAVNVVVNAGATTTGIDIIINK
;
A
#
# COMPACT_ATOMS: atom_id res chain seq x y z
N MET A 1 47.04 36.54 14.70
CA MET A 1 46.50 35.97 15.95
C MET A 1 44.97 35.99 15.84
N LYS A 2 44.29 34.88 16.20
CA LYS A 2 42.83 34.57 16.07
C LYS A 2 42.52 33.59 14.92
N THR A 3 42.71 32.28 15.14
CA THR A 3 41.73 31.26 15.61
C THR A 3 40.58 30.99 14.64
N PHE A 4 40.71 29.89 13.89
CA PHE A 4 39.61 29.13 13.29
C PHE A 4 38.71 28.57 14.40
N HIS A 5 37.39 28.72 14.27
CA HIS A 5 36.41 27.86 14.92
C HIS A 5 35.63 27.13 13.83
N LYS A 6 35.64 25.80 13.89
CA LYS A 6 34.77 24.92 13.11
C LYS A 6 33.35 25.05 13.67
N SER A 7 32.39 25.48 12.87
CA SER A 7 30.98 25.19 13.13
C SER A 7 30.64 23.83 12.52
N MET A 8 30.17 22.91 13.36
CA MET A 8 29.55 21.65 12.96
C MET A 8 28.26 21.94 12.19
N GLY A 9 28.09 21.27 11.05
CA GLY A 9 26.91 21.39 10.20
C GLY A 9 25.68 20.73 10.81
N ALA A 10 24.55 21.41 10.70
CA ALA A 10 23.25 20.76 10.71
C ALA A 10 22.97 20.30 9.27
N LEU A 11 22.81 18.99 9.09
CA LEU A 11 22.40 18.40 7.82
C LEU A 11 20.88 18.59 7.71
N ALA A 12 20.46 19.61 6.97
CA ALA A 12 19.07 19.75 6.55
C ALA A 12 18.82 18.75 5.39
N LEU A 13 17.93 17.80 5.61
CA LEU A 13 17.44 16.90 4.56
C LEU A 13 16.52 17.73 3.64
N ALA A 14 17.05 18.16 2.50
CA ALA A 14 16.28 18.89 1.50
C ALA A 14 15.56 17.88 0.60
N LEU A 15 14.23 17.76 0.76
CA LEU A 15 13.36 17.18 -0.27
C LEU A 15 13.20 18.20 -1.40
N ALA A 16 13.52 17.79 -2.63
CA ALA A 16 13.22 18.55 -3.82
C ALA A 16 11.73 18.38 -4.15
N PHE A 17 10.95 19.46 -4.05
CA PHE A 17 9.54 19.49 -4.44
C PHE A 17 9.41 19.75 -5.95
N ALA A 18 8.93 18.75 -6.69
CA ALA A 18 8.20 18.95 -7.94
C ALA A 18 6.74 19.35 -7.61
N PRO A 19 5.96 19.98 -8.52
CA PRO A 19 4.58 20.39 -8.22
C PRO A 19 3.78 19.18 -7.70
N GLY A 20 3.24 19.33 -6.49
CA GLY A 20 3.00 18.26 -5.55
C GLY A 20 1.86 17.33 -5.97
N ALA A 21 2.21 16.07 -6.28
CA ALA A 21 1.26 15.00 -6.09
C ALA A 21 0.98 14.89 -4.58
N ALA A 22 -0.28 14.99 -4.20
CA ALA A 22 -0.69 14.76 -2.82
C ALA A 22 -0.47 13.28 -2.47
N LEU A 23 0.16 13.02 -1.34
CA LEU A 23 0.52 11.68 -0.86
C LEU A 23 -0.52 11.20 0.15
N ALA A 24 -1.01 9.99 -0.04
CA ALA A 24 -1.62 9.21 1.03
C ALA A 24 -0.49 8.56 1.86
N GLY A 25 -0.62 8.57 3.19
CA GLY A 25 0.47 8.24 4.10
C GLY A 25 0.30 6.86 4.74
N GLY A 26 1.17 5.93 4.39
CA GLY A 26 0.98 4.52 4.78
C GLY A 26 1.73 3.99 5.99
N GLN A 27 1.51 2.69 6.27
CA GLN A 27 2.07 1.92 7.38
C GLN A 27 3.62 2.04 7.45
N LEU A 28 4.11 2.91 8.35
CA LEU A 28 5.52 3.22 8.56
C LEU A 28 6.32 2.14 9.32
N TYR A 29 5.77 0.96 9.60
CA TYR A 29 6.45 0.00 10.47
C TYR A 29 6.18 -1.45 10.11
N LEU A 30 7.23 -2.15 9.67
CA LEU A 30 7.24 -3.61 9.56
C LEU A 30 8.64 -4.16 9.87
N LEU A 31 8.96 -4.30 11.16
CA LEU A 31 10.06 -5.17 11.64
C LEU A 31 9.59 -6.61 11.92
N SER A 32 8.33 -6.95 11.62
CA SER A 32 7.76 -8.29 11.83
C SER A 32 7.82 -9.15 10.57
N ASN A 33 8.00 -10.47 10.76
CA ASN A 33 7.86 -11.46 9.68
C ASN A 33 6.40 -11.70 9.29
N ASN A 34 5.46 -11.35 10.18
CA ASN A 34 4.03 -11.47 9.93
C ASN A 34 3.45 -10.11 9.54
N ALA A 35 2.59 -10.10 8.52
CA ALA A 35 1.81 -8.92 8.19
C ALA A 35 0.90 -8.54 9.37
N PRO A 36 0.82 -7.26 9.74
CA PRO A 36 -0.09 -6.77 10.75
C PRO A 36 -1.52 -7.14 10.38
N HIS A 37 -2.30 -7.57 11.36
CA HIS A 37 -3.70 -7.90 11.19
C HIS A 37 -4.43 -7.79 12.52
N TRP A 38 -5.70 -7.43 12.50
CA TRP A 38 -6.55 -7.54 13.69
C TRP A 38 -6.81 -9.03 14.00
N PRO A 39 -6.64 -9.47 15.26
CA PRO A 39 -7.00 -10.83 15.62
C PRO A 39 -8.53 -11.02 15.54
N ASP A 40 -8.98 -12.22 15.18
CA ASP A 40 -10.42 -12.55 15.01
C ASP A 40 -11.27 -12.22 16.24
N ALA A 41 -10.68 -12.31 17.44
CA ALA A 41 -11.34 -11.97 18.69
C ALA A 41 -11.69 -10.48 18.82
N SER A 42 -11.11 -9.63 17.97
CA SER A 42 -11.39 -8.19 17.92
C SER A 42 -12.56 -7.85 17.00
N PHE A 43 -13.21 -8.80 16.32
CA PHE A 43 -14.33 -8.52 15.43
C PHE A 43 -15.67 -8.41 16.19
N PRO A 44 -16.49 -7.37 15.93
CA PRO A 44 -16.20 -6.23 15.06
C PRO A 44 -15.17 -5.27 15.68
N VAL A 45 -14.22 -4.81 14.86
CA VAL A 45 -13.18 -3.88 15.29
C VAL A 45 -13.83 -2.55 15.64
N GLN A 46 -13.79 -2.18 16.93
CA GLN A 46 -14.37 -0.95 17.42
C GLN A 46 -13.55 0.26 16.99
N TYR A 47 -14.20 1.36 16.61
CA TYR A 47 -13.53 2.64 16.37
C TYR A 47 -14.36 3.83 16.87
N SER A 48 -13.68 4.89 17.27
CA SER A 48 -14.23 6.16 17.72
C SER A 48 -13.83 7.26 16.73
N ILE A 49 -14.70 8.24 16.54
CA ILE A 49 -14.41 9.42 15.73
C ILE A 49 -14.37 10.63 16.66
N ASN A 50 -13.47 11.59 16.41
CA ASN A 50 -13.59 12.93 16.97
C ASN A 50 -14.20 13.88 15.93
N PRO A 51 -15.55 13.96 15.85
CA PRO A 51 -16.23 14.72 14.80
C PRO A 51 -15.98 16.23 14.90
N GLY A 52 -15.70 16.74 16.10
CA GLY A 52 -15.44 18.16 16.33
C GLY A 52 -14.18 18.67 15.61
N THR A 53 -13.24 17.78 15.27
CA THR A 53 -12.00 18.16 14.57
C THR A 53 -12.18 18.41 13.08
N ALA A 54 -13.28 17.97 12.47
CA ALA A 54 -13.57 18.21 11.07
C ALA A 54 -14.02 19.66 10.78
N VAL A 55 -14.40 20.42 11.81
CA VAL A 55 -14.89 21.79 11.66
C VAL A 55 -13.78 22.70 11.12
N GLY A 56 -14.03 23.32 9.96
CA GLY A 56 -13.06 24.15 9.26
C GLY A 56 -12.06 23.38 8.39
N GLN A 57 -12.14 22.05 8.38
CA GLN A 57 -11.31 21.17 7.55
C GLN A 57 -12.09 20.63 6.35
N ILE A 58 -13.38 20.35 6.52
CA ILE A 58 -14.27 19.86 5.47
C ILE A 58 -15.18 20.98 4.96
N ASP A 59 -15.32 21.06 3.64
CA ASP A 59 -16.28 21.90 2.93
C ASP A 59 -17.74 21.52 3.19
N GLY A 60 -18.57 22.52 3.50
CA GLY A 60 -20.02 22.40 3.47
C GLY A 60 -20.72 22.66 4.80
N VAL A 61 -21.95 22.13 4.89
CA VAL A 61 -22.81 22.25 6.07
C VAL A 61 -22.62 21.00 6.93
N ASP A 62 -22.41 21.22 8.22
CA ASP A 62 -22.18 20.17 9.23
C ASP A 62 -20.96 19.25 8.93
N PRO A 63 -19.72 19.82 8.93
CA PRO A 63 -18.48 19.05 8.75
C PRO A 63 -18.33 17.82 9.65
N ALA A 64 -18.88 17.89 10.86
CA ALA A 64 -18.88 16.79 11.81
C ALA A 64 -19.65 15.57 11.25
N ALA A 65 -20.90 15.76 10.86
CA ALA A 65 -21.72 14.70 10.28
C ALA A 65 -21.16 14.21 8.93
N GLN A 66 -20.58 15.11 8.12
CA GLN A 66 -19.92 14.74 6.87
C GLN A 66 -18.71 13.83 7.11
N PHE A 67 -17.90 14.12 8.12
CA PHE A 67 -16.75 13.27 8.47
C PHE A 67 -17.21 11.89 8.93
N GLU A 68 -18.21 11.83 9.83
CA GLU A 68 -18.76 10.56 10.32
C GLU A 68 -19.28 9.69 9.18
N ALA A 69 -20.09 10.26 8.29
CA ALA A 69 -20.65 9.54 7.15
C ALA A 69 -19.55 9.03 6.20
N ALA A 70 -18.51 9.82 5.96
CA ALA A 70 -17.39 9.42 5.10
C ALA A 70 -16.57 8.26 5.71
N VAL A 71 -16.32 8.31 7.02
CA VAL A 71 -15.62 7.25 7.77
C VAL A 71 -16.44 5.95 7.75
N GLU A 72 -17.73 6.02 8.07
CA GLU A 72 -18.63 4.86 8.06
C GLU A 72 -18.74 4.24 6.66
N ALA A 73 -18.87 5.06 5.62
CA ALA A 73 -18.94 4.58 4.25
C ALA A 73 -17.64 3.87 3.81
N ALA A 74 -16.48 4.38 4.19
CA ALA A 74 -15.20 3.75 3.87
C ALA A 74 -15.00 2.40 4.60
N PHE A 75 -15.37 2.29 5.87
CA PHE A 75 -15.36 0.99 6.55
C PHE A 75 -16.36 0.02 5.93
N GLN A 76 -17.58 0.48 5.61
CA GLN A 76 -18.59 -0.34 4.97
C GLN A 76 -18.10 -0.90 3.62
N THR A 77 -17.37 -0.11 2.82
CA THR A 77 -16.76 -0.59 1.57
C THR A 77 -15.86 -1.82 1.80
N TRP A 78 -15.08 -1.84 2.89
CA TRP A 78 -14.23 -2.99 3.24
C TRP A 78 -15.01 -4.18 3.80
N GLU A 79 -16.10 -3.94 4.55
CA GLU A 79 -16.99 -5.01 5.05
C GLU A 79 -17.80 -5.67 3.93
N ASP A 80 -18.13 -4.90 2.88
CA ASP A 80 -18.89 -5.38 1.73
C ASP A 80 -18.09 -6.34 0.83
N VAL A 81 -16.77 -6.49 1.07
CA VAL A 81 -15.92 -7.42 0.32
C VAL A 81 -16.27 -8.88 0.68
N PRO A 82 -16.90 -9.67 -0.22
CA PRO A 82 -17.47 -10.96 0.15
C PRO A 82 -16.45 -12.04 0.53
N THR A 83 -15.21 -11.85 0.09
CA THR A 83 -14.08 -12.76 0.34
C THR A 83 -13.33 -12.42 1.62
N SER A 84 -13.75 -11.36 2.32
CA SER A 84 -13.23 -10.95 3.63
C SER A 84 -14.25 -11.21 4.74
N ARG A 85 -13.77 -11.42 5.97
CA ARG A 85 -14.62 -11.63 7.17
C ARG A 85 -14.54 -10.53 8.22
N ILE A 86 -13.64 -9.54 8.03
CA ILE A 86 -13.50 -8.47 9.01
C ILE A 86 -14.79 -7.66 9.08
N THR A 87 -15.11 -7.16 10.26
CA THR A 87 -16.24 -6.27 10.50
C THR A 87 -15.81 -5.12 11.39
N PHE A 88 -16.49 -3.99 11.28
CA PHE A 88 -16.22 -2.77 12.03
C PHE A 88 -17.46 -2.33 12.80
N GLN A 89 -17.23 -1.60 13.89
CA GLN A 89 -18.32 -1.03 14.66
C GLN A 89 -17.93 0.35 15.19
N ARG A 90 -18.75 1.34 14.85
CA ARG A 90 -18.68 2.68 15.42
C ARG A 90 -19.04 2.64 16.90
N GLY A 91 -18.08 3.04 17.73
CA GLY A 91 -18.23 3.26 19.17
C GLY A 91 -18.82 4.64 19.49
N ALA A 92 -18.53 5.17 20.68
CA ALA A 92 -18.91 6.53 21.07
C ALA A 92 -17.94 7.58 20.48
N ASP A 93 -18.39 8.84 20.42
CA ASP A 93 -17.53 9.93 19.99
C ASP A 93 -16.36 10.09 20.96
N SER A 94 -15.19 10.38 20.41
CA SER A 94 -13.99 10.72 21.18
C SER A 94 -13.79 12.24 21.19
N ALA A 95 -13.19 12.73 22.26
CA ALA A 95 -12.65 14.09 22.33
C ALA A 95 -11.12 14.11 22.15
N ALA A 96 -10.50 12.95 21.91
CA ALA A 96 -9.05 12.83 21.78
C ALA A 96 -8.56 13.42 20.45
N LEU A 97 -7.38 14.02 20.48
CA LEU A 97 -6.69 14.55 19.30
C LEU A 97 -5.55 13.65 18.83
N LEU A 98 -5.10 12.74 19.70
CA LEU A 98 -3.97 11.85 19.47
C LEU A 98 -4.28 10.49 20.09
N ASN A 99 -3.71 9.43 19.52
CA ASN A 99 -3.92 8.06 19.98
C ASN A 99 -2.62 7.39 20.45
N PRO A 100 -2.07 7.73 21.64
CA PRO A 100 -0.86 7.11 22.16
C PRO A 100 -1.07 5.63 22.51
N ALA A 101 0.02 4.86 22.62
CA ALA A 101 -0.04 3.44 22.98
C ALA A 101 -0.82 3.22 24.29
N GLY A 102 -1.82 2.33 24.25
CA GLY A 102 -2.64 1.99 25.42
C GLY A 102 -3.75 3.00 25.73
N ALA A 103 -4.08 3.91 24.81
CA ALA A 103 -5.21 4.82 24.95
C ALA A 103 -6.57 4.11 25.04
N GLY A 104 -6.64 2.86 24.56
CA GLY A 104 -7.85 2.03 24.68
C GLY A 104 -8.96 2.36 23.70
N GLU A 105 -8.66 3.15 22.66
CA GLU A 105 -9.56 3.41 21.54
C GLU A 105 -8.83 3.35 20.20
N ASN A 106 -9.59 3.06 19.14
CA ASN A 106 -9.13 3.24 17.77
C ASN A 106 -9.71 4.55 17.24
N LEU A 107 -8.86 5.51 16.88
CA LEU A 107 -9.28 6.91 16.72
C LEU A 107 -9.25 7.37 15.26
N MET A 108 -10.33 8.01 14.81
CA MET A 108 -10.41 8.71 13.53
C MET A 108 -10.53 10.22 13.78
N VAL A 109 -9.58 11.02 13.28
CA VAL A 109 -9.43 12.42 13.72
C VAL A 109 -8.72 13.30 12.68
N PHE A 110 -8.99 14.61 12.71
CA PHE A 110 -8.14 15.62 12.07
C PHE A 110 -7.15 16.20 13.10
N ASN A 111 -5.86 16.20 12.78
CA ASN A 111 -4.84 16.86 13.59
C ASN A 111 -3.57 17.17 12.76
N SER A 112 -2.83 18.21 13.12
CA SER A 112 -1.54 18.55 12.51
C SER A 112 -0.39 17.65 12.96
N SER A 113 -0.67 16.65 13.79
CA SER A 113 0.32 15.70 14.31
C SER A 113 -0.31 14.33 14.51
N ALA A 114 0.46 13.27 14.25
CA ALA A 114 0.08 11.89 14.52
C ALA A 114 1.07 11.23 15.48
N ILE A 115 0.67 10.12 16.11
CA ILE A 115 1.58 9.33 16.94
C ILE A 115 2.38 8.38 16.07
N VAL A 116 3.70 8.58 16.00
CA VAL A 116 4.63 7.70 15.29
C VAL A 116 5.65 7.21 16.30
N GLN A 117 5.75 5.88 16.46
CA GLN A 117 6.63 5.24 17.45
C GLN A 117 6.44 5.76 18.89
N GLY A 118 5.19 6.08 19.25
CA GLY A 118 4.83 6.57 20.58
C GLY A 118 5.14 8.05 20.82
N ILE A 119 5.59 8.79 19.80
CA ILE A 119 5.91 10.22 19.88
C ILE A 119 4.98 10.99 18.93
N PRO A 120 4.39 12.12 19.35
CA PRO A 120 3.69 13.02 18.44
C PRO A 120 4.67 13.63 17.44
N ILE A 121 4.42 13.43 16.14
CA ILE A 121 5.21 14.00 15.05
C ILE A 121 4.29 14.87 14.20
N PRO A 122 4.69 16.12 13.89
CA PRO A 122 3.96 16.96 12.95
C PRO A 122 3.85 16.31 11.58
N LEU A 123 2.67 16.36 10.97
CA LEU A 123 2.46 15.89 9.61
C LEU A 123 3.06 16.93 8.64
N PRO A 124 3.92 16.52 7.70
CA PRO A 124 4.51 17.45 6.75
C PRO A 124 3.51 17.87 5.66
N PRO A 125 3.69 19.04 5.02
CA PRO A 125 3.00 19.37 3.78
C PRO A 125 3.13 18.25 2.75
N GLY A 126 2.05 17.97 2.03
CA GLY A 126 1.94 16.88 1.05
C GLY A 126 1.43 15.56 1.62
N ALA A 127 1.43 15.37 2.95
CA ALA A 127 0.78 14.21 3.59
C ALA A 127 -0.69 14.54 3.88
N LEU A 128 -1.61 13.80 3.25
CA LEU A 128 -3.05 14.00 3.41
C LEU A 128 -3.60 13.39 4.69
N ALA A 129 -3.13 12.20 5.03
CA ALA A 129 -3.48 11.48 6.24
C ALA A 129 -2.36 10.48 6.57
N VAL A 130 -2.46 9.87 7.75
CA VAL A 130 -1.62 8.74 8.12
C VAL A 130 -2.37 7.79 9.03
N THR A 131 -2.09 6.51 8.84
CA THR A 131 -2.52 5.45 9.76
C THR A 131 -1.38 4.96 10.63
N ASN A 132 -1.58 4.97 11.93
CA ASN A 132 -0.67 4.38 12.89
C ASN A 132 -1.32 3.18 13.59
N THR A 133 -0.66 2.03 13.55
CA THR A 133 -1.09 0.83 14.27
C THR A 133 -0.06 0.40 15.31
N PHE A 134 -0.54 -0.11 16.44
CA PHE A 134 0.26 -0.79 17.45
C PHE A 134 -0.01 -2.28 17.32
N PHE A 135 1.01 -3.04 16.98
CA PHE A 135 0.90 -4.48 16.79
C PHE A 135 2.06 -5.22 17.46
N ASN A 136 1.82 -6.49 17.77
CA ASN A 136 2.83 -7.37 18.31
C ASN A 136 3.74 -7.86 17.17
N ALA A 137 5.03 -7.49 17.21
CA ALA A 137 5.96 -7.84 16.14
C ALA A 137 6.23 -9.35 15.99
N GLY A 138 5.91 -10.17 16.99
CA GLY A 138 6.09 -11.62 16.95
C GLY A 138 5.00 -12.34 16.15
N ASN A 139 3.76 -11.89 16.20
CA ASN A 139 2.63 -12.55 15.54
C ASN A 139 1.85 -11.65 14.55
N GLY A 140 2.12 -10.34 14.52
CA GLY A 140 1.42 -9.38 13.65
C GLY A 140 0.10 -8.87 14.23
N GLU A 141 -0.35 -9.31 15.40
CA GLU A 141 -1.67 -8.92 15.92
C GLU A 141 -1.71 -7.43 16.27
N ILE A 142 -2.60 -6.70 15.61
CA ILE A 142 -2.92 -5.30 15.88
C ILE A 142 -3.75 -5.24 17.16
N SER A 143 -3.38 -4.31 18.04
CA SER A 143 -4.01 -4.07 19.33
C SER A 143 -4.66 -2.69 19.44
N GLN A 144 -4.23 -1.74 18.60
CA GLN A 144 -4.73 -0.38 18.57
C GLN A 144 -4.38 0.27 17.22
N GLY A 145 -5.20 1.18 16.71
CA GLY A 145 -4.92 1.95 15.50
C GLY A 145 -5.50 3.36 15.52
N ALA A 146 -4.98 4.27 14.72
CA ALA A 146 -5.60 5.56 14.48
C ALA A 146 -5.38 6.02 13.05
N ILE A 147 -6.38 6.70 12.50
CA ILE A 147 -6.32 7.39 11.22
C ILE A 147 -6.37 8.89 11.52
N THR A 148 -5.28 9.59 11.18
CA THR A 148 -5.15 11.03 11.40
C THR A 148 -5.09 11.74 10.06
N PHE A 149 -6.10 12.56 9.77
CA PHE A 149 -6.10 13.49 8.65
C PHE A 149 -5.29 14.72 9.01
N ASN A 150 -4.46 15.18 8.08
CA ASN A 150 -3.70 16.42 8.26
C ASN A 150 -4.66 17.62 8.25
N THR A 151 -4.39 18.63 9.06
CA THR A 151 -5.19 19.88 9.05
C THR A 151 -4.61 20.97 8.15
N ASP A 152 -3.44 20.71 7.57
CA ASP A 152 -2.74 21.62 6.64
C ASP A 152 -1.95 20.80 5.60
N PRO A 153 -2.63 19.95 4.81
CA PRO A 153 -1.98 19.10 3.80
C PRO A 153 -1.32 19.90 2.67
N ASP A 154 -1.91 21.02 2.27
CA ASP A 154 -1.35 21.90 1.24
C ASP A 154 -1.46 23.37 1.69
N PRO A 155 -0.39 23.96 2.24
CA PRO A 155 -0.39 25.34 2.70
C PRO A 155 -0.72 26.39 1.60
N GLY A 156 -0.67 25.98 0.32
CA GLY A 156 -1.04 26.81 -0.82
C GLY A 156 -2.50 26.70 -1.23
N HIS A 157 -3.25 25.72 -0.70
CA HIS A 157 -4.63 25.47 -1.03
C HIS A 157 -5.58 26.31 -0.14
N PRO A 158 -6.66 26.88 -0.68
CA PRO A 158 -7.61 27.64 0.12
C PRO A 158 -8.43 26.70 1.01
N ASN A 159 -8.34 26.89 2.32
CA ASN A 159 -9.19 26.19 3.28
C ASN A 159 -10.69 26.43 3.00
N PRO A 160 -11.54 25.39 3.09
CA PRO A 160 -11.23 24.00 3.48
C PRO A 160 -10.48 23.20 2.42
N ASP A 161 -9.53 22.38 2.87
CA ASP A 161 -8.75 21.52 1.96
C ASP A 161 -9.48 20.21 1.60
N TYR A 162 -10.43 19.77 2.46
CA TYR A 162 -11.11 18.48 2.31
C TYR A 162 -12.57 18.62 1.89
N SER A 163 -13.06 17.61 1.17
CA SER A 163 -14.43 17.53 0.68
C SER A 163 -15.01 16.11 0.84
N THR A 164 -16.33 16.00 0.82
CA THR A 164 -17.05 14.71 0.80
C THR A 164 -17.92 14.53 -0.44
N THR A 165 -17.83 15.45 -1.40
CA THR A 165 -18.71 15.49 -2.57
C THR A 165 -18.23 14.66 -3.74
N GLY A 166 -16.98 14.17 -3.72
CA GLY A 166 -16.35 13.53 -4.88
C GLY A 166 -16.03 14.49 -6.02
N ALA A 167 -15.99 15.80 -5.76
CA ALA A 167 -15.66 16.78 -6.79
C ALA A 167 -14.20 16.60 -7.28
N PRO A 168 -13.94 16.58 -8.60
CA PRO A 168 -12.59 16.45 -9.13
C PRO A 168 -11.62 17.48 -8.56
N GLY A 169 -10.41 17.02 -8.22
CA GLY A 169 -9.36 17.87 -7.65
C GLY A 169 -9.51 18.25 -6.17
N SER A 170 -10.52 17.72 -5.46
CA SER A 170 -10.65 17.88 -4.00
C SER A 170 -9.96 16.76 -3.24
N PHE A 171 -9.52 17.03 -2.00
CA PHE A 171 -9.09 15.96 -1.09
C PHE A 171 -10.32 15.28 -0.50
N ASP A 172 -10.77 14.21 -1.16
CA ASP A 172 -11.98 13.51 -0.79
C ASP A 172 -11.79 12.65 0.47
N VAL A 173 -12.51 13.00 1.53
CA VAL A 173 -12.37 12.37 2.85
C VAL A 173 -12.69 10.88 2.80
N GLN A 174 -13.70 10.45 2.03
CA GLN A 174 -14.05 9.03 1.95
C GLN A 174 -12.96 8.25 1.20
N ALA A 175 -12.47 8.76 0.06
CA ALA A 175 -11.39 8.11 -0.69
C ALA A 175 -10.10 7.98 0.15
N ILE A 176 -9.70 9.06 0.82
CA ILE A 176 -8.54 9.06 1.71
C ILE A 176 -8.78 8.12 2.89
N HIS A 177 -9.97 8.15 3.52
CA HIS A 177 -10.27 7.24 4.61
C HIS A 177 -10.25 5.78 4.18
N LEU A 178 -10.69 5.46 2.96
CA LEU A 178 -10.68 4.11 2.44
C LEU A 178 -9.25 3.56 2.33
N HIS A 179 -8.33 4.36 1.82
CA HIS A 179 -6.89 4.07 1.79
C HIS A 179 -6.32 3.85 3.19
N GLU A 180 -6.56 4.80 4.09
CA GLU A 180 -6.07 4.73 5.46
C GLU A 180 -6.68 3.54 6.23
N ALA A 181 -7.94 3.22 5.97
CA ALA A 181 -8.58 2.02 6.51
C ALA A 181 -7.90 0.73 6.02
N GLY A 182 -7.34 0.70 4.80
CA GLY A 182 -6.50 -0.41 4.35
C GLY A 182 -5.25 -0.60 5.22
N HIS A 183 -4.56 0.49 5.57
CA HIS A 183 -3.46 0.43 6.55
C HIS A 183 -3.92 0.04 7.94
N PHE A 184 -5.08 0.52 8.37
CA PHE A 184 -5.69 0.18 9.65
C PHE A 184 -5.95 -1.33 9.74
N GLN A 185 -6.18 -1.97 8.59
CA GLN A 185 -6.36 -3.40 8.41
C GLN A 185 -5.05 -4.17 8.20
N GLY A 186 -3.91 -3.48 8.06
CA GLY A 186 -2.59 -4.07 7.93
C GLY A 186 -2.04 -4.19 6.51
N MET A 187 -2.75 -3.63 5.52
CA MET A 187 -2.23 -3.53 4.15
C MET A 187 -1.08 -2.52 4.10
N SER A 188 -0.14 -2.73 3.18
CA SER A 188 0.86 -1.73 2.79
C SER A 188 0.43 -1.05 1.50
N HIS A 189 1.16 -0.01 1.09
CA HIS A 189 0.87 0.58 -0.20
C HIS A 189 1.09 -0.44 -1.33
N SER A 190 0.28 -0.29 -2.37
CA SER A 190 0.42 -1.00 -3.62
C SER A 190 1.23 -0.16 -4.60
N ASN A 191 1.98 -0.83 -5.48
CA ASN A 191 2.56 -0.21 -6.67
C ASN A 191 1.78 -0.63 -7.95
N VAL A 192 0.61 -1.26 -7.79
CA VAL A 192 -0.32 -1.55 -8.88
C VAL A 192 -1.09 -0.27 -9.22
N ARG A 193 -0.97 0.13 -10.48
CA ARG A 193 -1.74 1.22 -11.07
C ARG A 193 -2.24 0.81 -12.44
N ASN A 194 -3.43 1.28 -12.80
CA ASN A 194 -3.91 1.19 -14.16
C ASN A 194 -3.64 2.53 -14.88
N ASP A 195 -3.07 2.47 -16.06
CA ASP A 195 -3.23 3.51 -17.06
C ASP A 195 -3.85 2.85 -18.29
N ALA A 196 -4.95 3.42 -18.79
CA ALA A 196 -5.58 2.89 -20.02
C ALA A 196 -4.68 3.08 -21.28
N PHE A 197 -3.47 3.62 -21.10
CA PHE A 197 -2.53 3.99 -22.16
C PHE A 197 -1.12 3.37 -22.02
N GLY A 198 -0.87 2.51 -21.03
CA GLY A 198 0.37 1.73 -20.93
C GLY A 198 1.66 2.55 -20.73
N ASP A 199 1.57 3.81 -20.31
CA ASP A 199 2.74 4.70 -20.16
C ASP A 199 2.56 5.64 -18.96
N LEU A 200 3.66 5.82 -18.22
CA LEU A 200 3.93 6.63 -17.03
C LEU A 200 3.62 8.15 -17.17
N VAL A 201 2.84 8.55 -18.18
CA VAL A 201 2.51 9.94 -18.52
C VAL A 201 1.02 10.20 -18.28
N GLY A 202 0.71 10.51 -17.02
CA GLY A 202 -0.64 10.84 -16.56
C GLY A 202 -0.77 10.56 -15.05
N GLY A 203 -1.71 11.23 -14.37
CA GLY A 203 -2.12 10.77 -13.04
C GLY A 203 -2.74 9.36 -13.14
N PRO A 204 -2.66 8.52 -12.10
CA PRO A 204 -3.25 7.19 -12.12
C PRO A 204 -4.74 7.28 -12.45
N SER A 205 -5.24 6.39 -13.32
CA SER A 205 -6.67 6.22 -13.57
C SER A 205 -7.03 4.77 -13.24
N ASN A 206 -7.81 4.49 -12.19
CA ASN A 206 -8.10 3.15 -11.69
C ASN A 206 -6.87 2.48 -11.06
N ALA A 207 -6.13 3.20 -10.21
CA ALA A 207 -5.10 2.57 -9.38
C ALA A 207 -5.71 1.86 -8.18
N ALA A 208 -4.95 0.93 -7.59
CA ALA A 208 -5.30 0.38 -6.29
C ALA A 208 -5.58 1.52 -5.31
N VAL A 209 -6.59 1.36 -4.47
CA VAL A 209 -6.86 2.27 -3.36
C VAL A 209 -5.62 2.40 -2.50
N MET A 210 -4.85 1.34 -2.32
CA MET A 210 -3.57 1.37 -1.60
C MET A 210 -2.42 2.03 -2.37
N PHE A 211 -2.62 2.55 -3.58
CA PHE A 211 -1.59 3.35 -4.24
C PHE A 211 -1.32 4.64 -3.43
N PRO A 212 -0.05 5.02 -3.20
CA PRO A 212 0.30 6.07 -2.23
C PRO A 212 -0.01 7.51 -2.69
N PHE A 213 -0.64 7.68 -3.85
CA PHE A 213 -0.96 8.98 -4.41
C PHE A 213 -2.44 9.05 -4.72
N LEU A 214 -3.05 10.21 -4.44
CA LEU A 214 -4.47 10.42 -4.73
C LEU A 214 -4.75 10.39 -6.24
N SER A 215 -5.80 9.69 -6.65
CA SER A 215 -6.33 9.75 -8.02
C SER A 215 -6.87 11.16 -8.32
N PRO A 216 -6.65 11.71 -9.53
CA PRO A 216 -7.30 12.96 -9.96
C PRO A 216 -8.83 12.87 -10.00
N ASP A 217 -9.38 11.65 -10.11
CA ASP A 217 -10.80 11.36 -9.93
C ASP A 217 -11.04 10.78 -8.52
N PRO A 218 -11.57 11.56 -7.57
CA PRO A 218 -11.73 11.07 -6.21
C PRO A 218 -12.79 9.96 -6.08
N LEU A 219 -13.71 9.82 -7.04
CA LEU A 219 -14.70 8.74 -7.00
C LEU A 219 -14.08 7.38 -7.32
N ASP A 220 -13.03 7.37 -8.15
CA ASP A 220 -12.20 6.19 -8.41
C ASP A 220 -11.56 5.70 -7.10
N GLY A 221 -11.01 6.62 -6.31
CA GLY A 221 -10.41 6.32 -5.00
C GLY A 221 -11.39 5.85 -3.91
N ARG A 222 -12.70 5.79 -4.18
CA ARG A 222 -13.71 5.20 -3.28
C ARG A 222 -14.00 3.73 -3.58
N THR A 223 -13.36 3.15 -4.60
CA THR A 223 -13.61 1.78 -5.06
C THR A 223 -12.31 0.97 -5.02
N PRO A 224 -12.22 -0.09 -4.20
CA PRO A 224 -11.05 -0.97 -4.19
C PRO A 224 -10.83 -1.62 -5.55
N ASP A 225 -9.58 -1.69 -5.98
CA ASP A 225 -9.15 -2.43 -7.17
C ASP A 225 -8.99 -3.92 -6.86
N VAL A 226 -8.80 -4.73 -7.90
CA VAL A 226 -8.60 -6.18 -7.78
C VAL A 226 -7.40 -6.55 -6.92
N ASP A 227 -6.33 -5.74 -6.91
CA ASP A 227 -5.18 -5.94 -6.02
C ASP A 227 -5.58 -5.76 -4.55
N ASP A 228 -6.33 -4.70 -4.26
CA ASP A 228 -6.82 -4.41 -2.91
C ASP A 228 -7.72 -5.54 -2.40
N LEU A 229 -8.65 -6.01 -3.23
CA LEU A 229 -9.59 -7.07 -2.89
C LEU A 229 -8.87 -8.41 -2.65
N ALA A 230 -7.86 -8.73 -3.45
CA ALA A 230 -7.07 -9.96 -3.31
C ALA A 230 -6.32 -9.98 -1.98
N TRP A 231 -5.62 -8.89 -1.65
CA TRP A 231 -4.85 -8.79 -0.40
C TRP A 231 -5.73 -8.65 0.83
N HIS A 232 -6.82 -7.89 0.75
CA HIS A 232 -7.79 -7.77 1.84
C HIS A 232 -8.40 -9.13 2.21
N GLY A 233 -8.88 -9.86 1.20
CA GLY A 233 -9.38 -11.22 1.38
C GLY A 233 -8.30 -12.18 1.86
N PHE A 234 -7.03 -12.00 1.46
CA PHE A 234 -5.93 -12.83 1.94
C PHE A 234 -5.62 -12.63 3.43
N ILE A 235 -5.67 -11.40 3.92
CA ILE A 235 -5.44 -11.09 5.34
C ILE A 235 -6.62 -11.57 6.20
N TYR A 236 -7.85 -11.36 5.72
CA TYR A 236 -9.08 -11.69 6.46
C TYR A 236 -9.98 -12.68 5.72
N PRO A 237 -9.51 -13.87 5.33
CA PRO A 237 -10.27 -14.76 4.46
C PRO A 237 -11.62 -15.14 5.04
N SER A 238 -12.67 -14.94 4.24
CA SER A 238 -13.97 -15.56 4.48
C SER A 238 -13.97 -17.01 3.97
N ALA A 239 -15.06 -17.74 4.24
CA ALA A 239 -15.21 -19.10 3.72
C ALA A 239 -15.24 -19.18 2.18
N THR A 240 -15.51 -18.06 1.50
CA THR A 240 -15.57 -18.00 0.03
C THR A 240 -14.22 -17.64 -0.59
N TYR A 241 -13.22 -17.19 0.17
CA TYR A 241 -11.95 -16.71 -0.38
C TYR A 241 -11.28 -17.77 -1.28
N SER A 242 -11.10 -19.00 -0.78
CA SER A 242 -10.47 -20.09 -1.55
C SER A 242 -11.27 -20.54 -2.79
N ALA A 243 -12.56 -20.22 -2.88
CA ALA A 243 -13.35 -20.49 -4.07
C ALA A 243 -13.20 -19.40 -5.14
N ASN A 244 -12.69 -18.23 -4.77
CA ASN A 244 -12.55 -17.05 -5.64
C ASN A 244 -11.09 -16.67 -5.93
N TYR A 245 -10.12 -17.21 -5.18
CA TYR A 245 -8.70 -16.90 -5.33
C TYR A 245 -7.84 -18.16 -5.33
N GLY A 246 -6.76 -18.13 -6.09
CA GLY A 246 -5.61 -19.01 -6.01
C GLY A 246 -4.35 -18.20 -5.69
N PHE A 247 -3.18 -18.82 -5.86
CA PHE A 247 -1.90 -18.20 -5.56
C PHE A 247 -0.85 -18.48 -6.65
N ILE A 248 -0.02 -17.48 -6.95
CA ILE A 248 1.24 -17.63 -7.68
C ILE A 248 2.37 -17.58 -6.66
N GLN A 249 3.30 -18.53 -6.71
CA GLN A 249 4.44 -18.58 -5.80
C GLN A 249 5.73 -18.94 -6.54
N GLY A 250 6.80 -18.22 -6.21
CA GLY A 250 8.13 -18.44 -6.73
C GLY A 250 9.19 -17.75 -5.89
N ASP A 251 10.42 -17.82 -6.36
CA ASP A 251 11.57 -17.11 -5.81
C ASP A 251 12.11 -16.12 -6.85
N ALA A 252 12.41 -14.88 -6.45
CA ALA A 252 13.03 -13.88 -7.32
C ALA A 252 14.54 -13.84 -7.05
N LEU A 253 15.33 -14.42 -7.95
CA LEU A 253 16.72 -14.82 -7.73
C LEU A 253 17.71 -13.94 -8.51
N ILE A 254 18.89 -13.72 -7.94
CA ILE A 254 20.01 -13.07 -8.64
C ILE A 254 20.77 -14.15 -9.43
N GLY A 255 20.77 -14.02 -10.75
CA GLY A 255 21.36 -14.96 -11.69
C GLY A 255 22.85 -15.28 -11.43
N SER A 256 23.67 -14.27 -11.14
CA SER A 256 25.10 -14.47 -10.80
C SER A 256 25.32 -15.32 -9.55
N SER A 257 24.33 -15.42 -8.65
CA SER A 257 24.42 -16.22 -7.44
C SER A 257 24.14 -17.72 -7.66
N LEU A 258 23.54 -18.08 -8.80
CA LEU A 258 23.20 -19.48 -9.13
C LEU A 258 24.42 -20.34 -9.47
N ASN A 259 25.52 -19.71 -9.93
CA ASN A 259 26.73 -20.40 -10.38
C ASN A 259 27.85 -20.45 -9.32
N GLY A 260 27.50 -20.69 -8.04
CA GLY A 260 28.47 -21.03 -7.00
C GLY A 260 28.40 -20.22 -5.71
N CYS A 261 27.43 -19.31 -5.54
CA CYS A 261 27.15 -18.72 -4.24
C CYS A 261 26.25 -19.66 -3.42
N SER A 262 26.63 -19.89 -2.17
CA SER A 262 25.78 -20.58 -1.19
C SER A 262 25.71 -19.71 0.07
N PRO A 263 24.52 -19.19 0.44
CA PRO A 263 23.22 -19.42 -0.20
C PRO A 263 23.03 -18.67 -1.54
N VAL A 264 22.11 -19.16 -2.37
CA VAL A 264 21.57 -18.41 -3.52
C VAL A 264 20.95 -17.12 -2.98
N LEU A 265 21.20 -16.01 -3.66
CA LEU A 265 20.69 -14.69 -3.27
C LEU A 265 19.43 -14.39 -4.05
N GLY A 266 18.42 -13.86 -3.36
CA GLY A 266 17.25 -13.27 -3.98
C GLY A 266 17.32 -11.75 -4.01
N ILE A 267 16.51 -11.15 -4.88
CA ILE A 267 16.20 -9.72 -4.75
C ILE A 267 15.32 -9.52 -3.52
N ASN A 268 15.56 -8.43 -2.80
CA ASN A 268 14.84 -8.10 -1.59
C ASN A 268 14.10 -6.79 -1.82
N GLY A 269 12.80 -6.75 -1.52
CA GLY A 269 11.95 -5.60 -1.82
C GLY A 269 11.69 -5.35 -3.30
N GLY A 270 12.03 -6.29 -4.19
CA GLY A 270 11.65 -6.21 -5.61
C GLY A 270 10.15 -6.42 -5.77
N HIS A 271 9.50 -5.57 -6.57
CA HIS A 271 8.06 -5.65 -6.84
C HIS A 271 7.81 -6.77 -7.85
N ILE A 272 6.96 -7.71 -7.49
CA ILE A 272 6.58 -8.83 -8.35
C ILE A 272 5.11 -8.68 -8.68
N VAL A 273 4.76 -8.70 -9.97
CA VAL A 273 3.42 -8.36 -10.43
C VAL A 273 2.85 -9.47 -11.31
N ALA A 274 1.58 -9.77 -11.11
CA ALA A 274 0.79 -10.62 -11.99
C ALA A 274 -0.04 -9.75 -12.95
N ARG A 275 0.23 -9.90 -14.26
CA ARG A 275 -0.53 -9.33 -15.37
C ARG A 275 -1.62 -10.30 -15.79
N ASP A 276 -2.89 -9.93 -15.71
CA ASP A 276 -3.99 -10.84 -16.08
C ASP A 276 -4.30 -10.72 -17.58
N LEU A 277 -4.20 -11.84 -18.29
CA LEU A 277 -4.49 -11.92 -19.72
C LEU A 277 -5.97 -12.22 -20.01
N THR A 278 -6.79 -12.45 -18.98
CA THR A 278 -8.21 -12.81 -19.09
C THR A 278 -9.14 -11.62 -18.87
N ASP A 279 -8.73 -10.63 -18.05
CA ASP A 279 -9.46 -9.38 -17.84
C ASP A 279 -8.73 -8.22 -18.53
N LEU A 280 -9.20 -7.90 -19.75
CA LEU A 280 -8.63 -6.84 -20.59
C LEU A 280 -9.45 -5.56 -20.45
N VAL A 281 -8.78 -4.42 -20.29
CA VAL A 281 -9.43 -3.10 -20.36
C VAL A 281 -8.78 -2.25 -21.43
N GLY A 282 -9.61 -1.68 -22.30
CA GLY A 282 -9.12 -1.01 -23.51
C GLY A 282 -8.44 -1.96 -24.52
N GLY A 283 -8.50 -3.28 -24.31
CA GLY A 283 -7.80 -4.28 -25.12
C GLY A 283 -6.42 -4.67 -24.59
N GLU A 284 -5.97 -4.07 -23.49
CA GLU A 284 -4.70 -4.38 -22.82
C GLU A 284 -4.92 -5.16 -21.53
N ALA A 285 -4.00 -6.08 -21.25
CA ALA A 285 -3.99 -6.87 -20.03
C ALA A 285 -3.57 -6.00 -18.83
N ARG A 286 -4.38 -6.04 -17.77
CA ARG A 286 -4.21 -5.21 -16.57
C ARG A 286 -3.12 -5.76 -15.65
N MET A 287 -2.44 -4.86 -14.93
CA MET A 287 -1.72 -5.23 -13.71
C MET A 287 -2.77 -5.49 -12.63
N ILE A 288 -2.81 -6.69 -12.07
CA ILE A 288 -3.93 -7.12 -11.21
C ILE A 288 -3.52 -7.36 -9.77
N SER A 289 -2.31 -7.88 -9.51
CA SER A 289 -1.85 -7.96 -8.15
C SER A 289 -0.33 -7.94 -8.01
N GLY A 290 0.15 -7.18 -7.03
CA GLY A 290 1.55 -7.00 -6.72
C GLY A 290 1.94 -7.63 -5.38
N THR A 291 3.18 -8.04 -5.24
CA THR A 291 3.79 -8.39 -3.95
C THR A 291 5.26 -7.98 -3.93
N TYR A 292 5.92 -8.21 -2.80
CA TYR A 292 7.35 -7.96 -2.66
C TYR A 292 8.08 -9.25 -2.31
N SER A 293 9.21 -9.45 -2.99
CA SER A 293 10.15 -10.52 -2.69
C SER A 293 10.88 -10.22 -1.38
N TYR A 294 11.00 -11.23 -0.51
CA TYR A 294 11.69 -11.05 0.77
C TYR A 294 12.70 -12.15 1.05
N THR A 295 13.89 -11.73 1.45
CA THR A 295 15.00 -12.65 1.78
C THR A 295 14.84 -13.37 3.12
N VAL A 296 14.01 -12.82 4.01
CA VAL A 296 13.69 -13.46 5.31
C VAL A 296 12.76 -14.66 5.12
N ASP A 297 11.96 -14.66 4.06
CA ASP A 297 10.98 -15.71 3.76
C ASP A 297 11.57 -16.83 2.86
N GLY A 298 12.83 -16.68 2.44
CA GLY A 298 13.52 -17.54 1.49
C GLY A 298 14.46 -16.73 0.61
N PRO A 299 15.05 -17.29 -0.44
CA PRO A 299 15.90 -16.54 -1.37
C PRO A 299 15.06 -15.58 -2.24
N GLY A 300 14.53 -14.49 -1.68
CA GLY A 300 13.64 -13.57 -2.40
C GLY A 300 12.27 -14.18 -2.68
N ARG A 301 11.77 -15.01 -1.75
CA ARG A 301 10.47 -15.69 -1.87
C ARG A 301 9.35 -14.66 -2.01
N TYR A 302 8.38 -14.95 -2.86
CA TYR A 302 7.18 -14.14 -3.03
C TYR A 302 5.92 -14.99 -3.16
N THR A 303 4.75 -14.41 -2.89
CA THR A 303 3.44 -15.05 -3.09
C THR A 303 2.41 -13.99 -3.47
N ILE A 304 1.64 -14.23 -4.52
CA ILE A 304 0.62 -13.29 -5.04
C ILE A 304 -0.74 -13.99 -5.00
N PRO A 305 -1.72 -13.49 -4.22
CA PRO A 305 -3.11 -13.92 -4.36
C PRO A 305 -3.68 -13.38 -5.67
N VAL A 306 -4.29 -14.24 -6.47
CA VAL A 306 -4.91 -13.84 -7.74
C VAL A 306 -6.24 -14.55 -7.96
N PRO A 307 -7.21 -13.93 -8.64
CA PRO A 307 -8.36 -14.66 -9.15
C PRO A 307 -7.94 -15.85 -10.05
N PRO A 308 -8.83 -16.82 -10.32
CA PRO A 308 -8.59 -17.84 -11.33
C PRO A 308 -8.44 -17.19 -12.71
N GLY A 309 -7.37 -17.51 -13.40
CA GLY A 309 -7.03 -16.80 -14.62
C GLY A 309 -5.75 -17.31 -15.27
N THR A 310 -5.31 -16.59 -16.30
CA THR A 310 -4.04 -16.82 -16.98
C THR A 310 -3.22 -15.54 -16.89
N TYR A 311 -2.03 -15.66 -16.33
CA TYR A 311 -1.19 -14.52 -15.97
C TYR A 311 0.15 -14.54 -16.69
N GLN A 312 0.74 -13.37 -16.89
CA GLN A 312 2.18 -13.21 -17.03
C GLN A 312 2.71 -12.61 -15.74
N VAL A 313 3.92 -12.98 -15.34
CA VAL A 313 4.52 -12.52 -14.07
C VAL A 313 5.83 -11.84 -14.37
N TRP A 314 6.11 -10.70 -13.76
CA TRP A 314 7.40 -10.02 -13.89
C TRP A 314 7.85 -9.42 -12.58
N ALA A 315 9.15 -9.11 -12.51
CA ALA A 315 9.79 -8.40 -11.43
C ALA A 315 10.27 -7.04 -11.92
N GLU A 316 10.14 -6.00 -11.09
CA GLU A 316 10.64 -4.65 -11.37
C GLU A 316 11.24 -4.00 -10.11
N PRO A 317 12.26 -3.12 -10.28
CA PRO A 317 12.81 -2.35 -9.17
C PRO A 317 11.87 -1.19 -8.78
N LEU A 318 11.73 -0.89 -7.48
CA LEU A 318 11.07 0.36 -7.04
C LEU A 318 12.07 1.52 -7.05
N ASP A 319 12.50 1.92 -8.24
CA ASP A 319 13.55 2.92 -8.47
C ASP A 319 13.08 4.38 -8.39
N GLY A 320 11.81 4.59 -8.10
CA GLY A 320 11.19 5.92 -7.99
C GLY A 320 10.24 6.28 -9.12
N THR A 321 10.03 5.37 -10.09
CA THR A 321 9.01 5.54 -11.12
C THR A 321 8.10 4.31 -11.17
N PRO A 322 6.82 4.40 -10.79
CA PRO A 322 6.09 5.57 -10.29
C PRO A 322 6.21 5.81 -8.78
N VAL A 323 6.67 4.80 -8.02
CA VAL A 323 6.74 4.85 -6.56
C VAL A 323 8.15 4.49 -6.10
N ALA A 324 8.71 5.26 -5.17
CA ALA A 324 9.96 4.95 -4.51
C ALA A 324 9.72 4.08 -3.26
N ALA A 325 10.73 3.31 -2.84
CA ALA A 325 10.66 2.44 -1.65
C ALA A 325 10.11 3.13 -0.37
N LEU A 326 10.47 4.40 -0.12
CA LEU A 326 10.00 5.17 1.04
C LEU A 326 8.49 5.39 1.03
N GLN A 327 7.89 5.37 -0.15
CA GLN A 327 6.47 5.54 -0.38
C GLN A 327 5.74 4.19 -0.38
N ILE A 328 6.37 3.06 -0.06
CA ILE A 328 5.69 1.77 0.08
C ILE A 328 5.52 1.38 1.55
N ASN A 329 6.62 1.10 2.23
CA ASN A 329 6.71 0.91 3.68
C ASN A 329 8.18 0.91 4.13
N THR A 330 8.41 0.94 5.45
CA THR A 330 9.77 0.96 6.00
C THR A 330 10.53 -0.37 5.89
N ARG A 331 9.84 -1.49 5.68
CA ARG A 331 10.50 -2.79 5.43
C ARG A 331 11.25 -2.74 4.10
N ILE A 332 10.62 -2.21 3.06
CA ILE A 332 11.21 -2.08 1.73
C ILE A 332 12.24 -0.95 1.71
N GLN A 333 11.99 0.18 2.37
CA GLN A 333 12.91 1.33 2.43
C GLN A 333 14.38 0.96 2.70
N PHE A 334 14.65 0.08 3.67
CA PHE A 334 16.02 -0.23 4.11
C PHE A 334 16.56 -1.53 3.55
N THR A 335 15.74 -2.28 2.83
CA THR A 335 16.10 -3.62 2.36
C THR A 335 16.02 -3.76 0.85
N ILE A 336 15.63 -2.70 0.14
CA ILE A 336 15.39 -2.73 -1.29
C ILE A 336 16.68 -2.92 -2.11
N ASP A 337 16.60 -3.84 -3.04
CA ASP A 337 17.44 -3.88 -4.22
C ASP A 337 16.76 -3.10 -5.34
N THR A 338 17.32 -1.98 -5.78
CA THR A 338 16.82 -1.25 -6.96
C THR A 338 17.76 -1.39 -8.15
N ALA A 339 18.85 -2.14 -8.01
CA ALA A 339 19.90 -2.24 -8.99
C ALA A 339 19.74 -3.51 -9.82
N PHE A 340 18.59 -3.64 -10.49
CA PHE A 340 18.30 -4.73 -11.41
C PHE A 340 17.31 -4.28 -12.51
N PRO A 341 17.36 -4.88 -13.71
CA PRO A 341 16.39 -4.57 -14.78
C PRO A 341 15.04 -5.23 -14.50
N GLU A 342 13.98 -4.74 -15.15
CA GLU A 342 12.73 -5.51 -15.25
C GLU A 342 12.99 -6.89 -15.88
N ASP A 343 12.29 -7.91 -15.38
CA ASP A 343 12.49 -9.29 -15.82
C ASP A 343 11.18 -10.09 -15.80
N TRP A 344 10.86 -10.79 -16.88
CA TRP A 344 9.61 -11.54 -17.06
C TRP A 344 9.82 -13.03 -16.87
N TYR A 345 8.82 -13.69 -16.28
CA TYR A 345 8.83 -15.14 -16.13
C TYR A 345 8.86 -15.87 -17.50
N GLY A 346 10.00 -16.43 -17.90
CA GLY A 346 10.29 -17.18 -19.12
C GLY A 346 10.11 -18.70 -19.02
N GLY A 347 9.60 -19.22 -17.89
CA GLY A 347 9.34 -20.65 -17.71
C GLY A 347 10.60 -21.51 -17.71
N ALA A 348 10.66 -22.53 -18.57
CA ALA A 348 11.85 -23.38 -18.69
C ALA A 348 13.08 -22.65 -19.29
N GLY A 349 12.86 -21.45 -19.86
CA GLY A 349 13.90 -20.59 -20.40
C GLY A 349 14.57 -19.68 -19.36
N GLU A 350 14.08 -19.66 -18.13
CA GLU A 350 14.57 -18.84 -17.02
C GLU A 350 16.07 -18.99 -16.79
N THR A 351 16.82 -17.91 -17.02
CA THR A 351 18.26 -17.85 -16.76
C THR A 351 18.71 -16.44 -16.41
N GLY A 352 19.78 -16.33 -15.61
CA GLY A 352 20.42 -15.04 -15.34
C GLY A 352 21.18 -14.40 -16.50
N SER A 353 20.91 -14.80 -17.75
CA SER A 353 21.64 -14.38 -18.95
C SER A 353 20.75 -14.33 -20.19
N GLU A 354 19.48 -14.01 -20.00
CA GLU A 354 18.52 -13.98 -21.10
C GLU A 354 18.83 -12.89 -22.13
N PRO A 355 18.54 -13.11 -23.43
CA PRO A 355 18.77 -12.11 -24.47
C PRO A 355 17.83 -10.91 -24.37
N SER A 356 16.65 -11.08 -23.78
CA SER A 356 15.59 -10.06 -23.68
C SER A 356 14.72 -10.28 -22.43
N PRO A 357 15.30 -10.22 -21.22
CA PRO A 357 14.59 -10.46 -19.96
C PRO A 357 13.42 -9.48 -19.75
N ASN A 358 13.56 -8.27 -20.28
CA ASN A 358 12.61 -7.17 -20.21
C ASN A 358 11.61 -7.13 -21.39
N ASP A 359 11.47 -8.21 -22.18
CA ASP A 359 10.50 -8.30 -23.28
C ASP A 359 9.25 -9.10 -22.87
N PRO A 360 8.07 -8.47 -22.74
CA PRO A 360 6.82 -9.19 -22.42
C PRO A 360 6.48 -10.32 -23.41
N GLY A 361 7.04 -10.30 -24.63
CA GLY A 361 6.86 -11.34 -25.65
C GLY A 361 7.55 -12.67 -25.32
N THR A 362 8.49 -12.70 -24.37
CA THR A 362 9.16 -13.93 -23.90
C THR A 362 8.44 -14.58 -22.72
N ALA A 363 7.50 -13.86 -22.09
CA ALA A 363 6.81 -14.31 -20.89
C ALA A 363 5.93 -15.54 -21.14
N VAL A 364 6.03 -16.52 -20.25
CA VAL A 364 5.25 -17.75 -20.26
C VAL A 364 4.00 -17.58 -19.40
N ASN A 365 2.88 -18.03 -19.95
CA ASN A 365 1.59 -17.97 -19.27
C ASN A 365 1.55 -18.89 -18.03
N VAL A 366 1.12 -18.32 -16.91
CA VAL A 366 0.88 -18.99 -15.63
C VAL A 366 -0.62 -19.16 -15.45
N VAL A 367 -1.11 -20.40 -15.45
CA VAL A 367 -2.53 -20.69 -15.21
C VAL A 367 -2.77 -20.90 -13.73
N VAL A 368 -3.77 -20.23 -13.16
CA VAL A 368 -4.14 -20.33 -11.75
C VAL A 368 -5.60 -20.75 -11.63
N ASN A 369 -5.87 -21.71 -10.74
CA ASN A 369 -7.21 -22.16 -10.41
C ASN A 369 -7.57 -21.72 -8.98
N ALA A 370 -8.85 -21.52 -8.71
CA ALA A 370 -9.35 -21.24 -7.36
C ALA A 370 -8.90 -22.33 -6.37
N GLY A 371 -8.41 -21.90 -5.21
CA GLY A 371 -7.98 -22.77 -4.12
C GLY A 371 -6.67 -23.50 -4.38
N ALA A 372 -6.02 -23.25 -5.52
CA ALA A 372 -4.74 -23.85 -5.88
C ALA A 372 -3.60 -22.85 -5.76
N THR A 373 -2.40 -23.36 -5.47
CA THR A 373 -1.15 -22.62 -5.57
C THR A 373 -0.37 -23.12 -6.78
N THR A 374 -0.07 -22.24 -7.72
CA THR A 374 0.84 -22.49 -8.83
C THR A 374 2.24 -22.09 -8.40
N THR A 375 3.11 -23.08 -8.19
CA THR A 375 4.48 -22.93 -7.69
C THR A 375 5.53 -23.04 -8.79
N GLY A 376 6.77 -22.64 -8.50
CA GLY A 376 7.91 -22.77 -9.44
C GLY A 376 7.93 -21.68 -10.49
N ILE A 377 7.32 -20.54 -10.17
CA ILE A 377 7.33 -19.34 -11.00
C ILE A 377 8.55 -18.51 -10.59
N ASP A 378 9.73 -19.08 -10.73
CA ASP A 378 10.97 -18.42 -10.31
C ASP A 378 11.41 -17.43 -11.38
N ILE A 379 11.80 -16.22 -10.99
CA ILE A 379 12.29 -15.17 -11.90
C ILE A 379 13.78 -15.00 -11.64
N ILE A 380 14.62 -15.22 -12.65
CA ILE A 380 16.07 -15.20 -12.52
C ILE A 380 16.65 -13.93 -13.13
N ILE A 381 16.79 -12.93 -12.26
CA ILE A 381 17.29 -11.60 -12.60
C ILE A 381 18.72 -11.64 -13.14
N ASN A 382 18.93 -11.05 -14.32
CA ASN A 382 20.27 -10.84 -14.87
C ASN A 382 21.02 -9.71 -14.15
N LYS A 383 21.67 -10.06 -13.03
CA LYS A 383 22.45 -9.17 -12.18
C LYS A 383 23.79 -9.75 -11.76
#